data_AF-A0A6L3F6R7-F1
#
_entry.id   AF-A0A6L3F6R7-F1
#
_cell.length_a   1.000
_cell.length_b   1.000
_cell.length_c   1.000
_cell.angle_alpha   90.00
_cell.angle_beta   90.00
_cell.angle_gamma   90.00
#
_symmetry.space_group_name_H-M   'P 1'
#
loop_
_entity.id
_entity.type
_entity.pdbx_description
1 polymer ?
#
loop_
_entity_poly.entity_id
_entity_poly.type
_entity_poly.pdbx_seq_one_letter_code
_entity_poly.pdbx_strand_id
1 'polypeptide(L)'
;MSEKLYAAHVNYGYQMLEQGDEAGAKLQFEQALAINANGEAAMAGLQALADPVATAQPMRYQVQQGDTLFSIARRFGVSVDVLRAANGLTDNTIATGQELLIP
;
A
#
# COMPACT_ATOMS: atom_id res chain seq x y z
N MET A 1 5.26 -22.53 22.43
CA MET A 1 5.99 -21.25 22.56
C MET A 1 6.03 -20.50 21.22
N SER A 2 6.25 -21.20 20.10
CA SER A 2 6.37 -20.65 18.74
C SER A 2 5.11 -19.97 18.19
N GLU A 3 3.91 -20.51 18.46
CA GLU A 3 2.66 -19.99 17.86
C GLU A 3 2.27 -18.58 18.33
N LYS A 4 2.45 -18.28 19.63
CA LYS A 4 2.20 -16.94 20.17
C LYS A 4 3.19 -15.91 19.66
N LEU A 5 4.45 -16.31 19.46
CA LEU A 5 5.49 -15.45 18.93
C LEU A 5 5.24 -15.15 17.45
N TYR A 6 4.85 -16.16 16.67
CA TYR A 6 4.40 -16.00 15.29
C TYR A 6 3.25 -14.98 15.19
N ALA A 7 2.19 -15.17 15.97
CA ALA A 7 1.03 -14.27 15.96
C ALA A 7 1.40 -12.83 16.37
N ALA A 8 2.35 -12.66 17.30
CA ALA A 8 2.83 -11.34 17.71
C ALA A 8 3.54 -10.61 16.55
N HIS A 9 4.45 -11.29 15.84
CA HIS A 9 5.12 -10.71 14.68
C HIS A 9 4.14 -10.36 13.55
N VAL A 10 3.18 -11.24 13.25
CA VAL A 10 2.15 -10.97 12.24
C VAL A 10 1.30 -9.75 12.61
N ASN A 11 0.78 -9.69 13.84
CA ASN A 11 -0.01 -8.55 14.31
C ASN A 11 0.78 -7.24 14.29
N TYR A 12 2.06 -7.28 14.66
CA TYR A 12 2.92 -6.10 14.66
C TYR A 12 3.26 -5.64 13.23
N GLY A 13 3.44 -6.58 12.29
CA GLY A 13 3.61 -6.26 10.87
C GLY A 13 2.40 -5.55 10.27
N TYR A 14 1.18 -5.99 10.59
CA TYR A 14 -0.05 -5.30 10.17
C TYR A 14 -0.17 -3.90 10.78
N GLN A 15 0.19 -3.73 12.05
CA GLN A 15 0.14 -2.43 12.70
C GLN A 15 1.15 -1.42 12.12
N MET A 16 2.28 -1.90 11.61
CA MET A 16 3.27 -1.09 10.91
C MET A 16 2.80 -0.71 9.50
N LEU A 17 2.12 -1.62 8.80
CA LEU A 17 1.45 -1.33 7.53
C LEU A 17 0.42 -0.20 7.66
N GLU A 18 -0.40 -0.22 8.72
CA GLU A 18 -1.38 0.84 9.01
C GLU A 18 -0.72 2.21 9.27
N GLN A 19 0.53 2.21 9.73
CA GLN A 19 1.33 3.42 9.95
C GLN A 19 2.10 3.86 8.69
N GLY A 20 2.01 3.11 7.59
CA GLY A 20 2.75 3.35 6.37
C GLY A 20 4.23 2.97 6.44
N ASP A 21 4.66 2.23 7.48
CA ASP A 21 6.02 1.71 7.60
C ASP A 21 6.12 0.31 6.97
N GLU A 22 6.19 0.30 5.64
CA GLU A 22 6.26 -0.93 4.83
C GLU A 22 7.55 -1.72 5.11
N ALA A 23 8.66 -1.02 5.39
CA ALA A 23 9.94 -1.64 5.70
C ALA A 23 9.91 -2.35 7.05
N GLY A 24 9.34 -1.70 8.07
CA GLY A 24 9.10 -2.30 9.37
C GLY A 24 8.15 -3.50 9.28
N ALA A 25 7.05 -3.35 8.55
CA ALA A 25 6.08 -4.41 8.37
C ALA A 25 6.67 -5.66 7.70
N LYS A 26 7.45 -5.46 6.62
CA LYS A 26 8.14 -6.56 5.92
C LYS A 26 9.03 -7.35 6.86
N LEU A 27 9.84 -6.64 7.65
CA LEU A 27 10.76 -7.26 8.61
C LEU A 27 10.00 -8.13 9.62
N GLN A 28 8.84 -7.67 10.09
CA GLN A 28 8.03 -8.44 11.04
C GLN A 28 7.42 -9.69 10.41
N PHE A 29 6.92 -9.61 9.17
CA PHE A 29 6.41 -10.81 8.49
C PHE A 29 7.53 -11.80 8.13
N GLU A 30 8.72 -11.33 7.75
CA GLU A 30 9.90 -12.21 7.54
C GLU A 30 10.31 -12.91 8.84
N GLN A 31 10.29 -12.21 9.97
CA GLN A 31 10.52 -12.80 11.30
C GLN A 31 9.44 -13.82 11.68
N ALA A 32 8.17 -13.56 11.33
CA ALA A 32 7.09 -14.52 11.51
C ALA A 32 7.32 -15.81 10.69
N LEU A 33 7.74 -15.71 9.42
CA LEU A 33 8.05 -16.87 8.58
C LEU A 33 9.24 -17.69 9.10
N ALA A 34 10.23 -17.05 9.72
CA ALA A 34 11.32 -17.78 10.38
C ALA A 34 10.85 -18.68 11.54
N ILE A 35 9.69 -18.35 12.15
CA ILE A 35 9.07 -19.13 13.22
C ILE A 35 8.10 -20.18 12.65
N ASN A 36 7.34 -19.84 11.61
CA ASN A 36 6.49 -20.76 10.87
C ASN A 36 6.52 -20.43 9.37
N ALA A 37 7.31 -21.20 8.61
CA ALA A 37 7.52 -20.99 7.18
C ALA A 37 6.24 -21.19 6.34
N ASN A 38 5.24 -21.91 6.87
CA ASN A 38 3.95 -22.13 6.21
C ASN A 38 2.84 -21.21 6.76
N GLY A 39 3.22 -20.14 7.48
CA GLY A 39 2.27 -19.22 8.09
C GLY A 39 1.53 -18.38 7.05
N GLU A 40 0.27 -18.75 6.76
CA GLU A 40 -0.56 -18.09 5.75
C GLU A 40 -0.74 -16.59 6.00
N ALA A 41 -0.85 -16.16 7.26
CA ALA A 41 -1.03 -14.75 7.60
C ALA A 41 0.23 -13.91 7.38
N ALA A 42 1.42 -14.44 7.67
CA ALA A 42 2.69 -13.75 7.37
C ALA A 42 2.93 -13.66 5.86
N MET A 43 2.62 -14.73 5.12
CA MET A 43 2.64 -14.75 3.66
C MET A 43 1.69 -13.71 3.08
N ALA A 44 0.44 -13.63 3.58
CA ALA A 44 -0.54 -12.64 3.15
C ALA A 44 -0.10 -11.20 3.46
N GLY A 45 0.55 -10.97 4.59
CA GLY A 45 1.15 -9.66 4.92
C GLY A 45 2.27 -9.27 3.97
N LEU A 46 3.15 -10.20 3.59
CA LEU A 46 4.19 -9.98 2.57
C LEU A 46 3.61 -9.79 1.17
N GLN A 47 2.53 -10.50 0.84
CA GLN A 47 1.80 -10.32 -0.41
C GLN A 47 1.16 -8.93 -0.47
N ALA A 48 0.55 -8.47 0.63
CA ALA A 48 -0.04 -7.13 0.72
C ALA A 48 1.02 -6.01 0.60
N LEU A 49 2.28 -6.30 0.98
CA LEU A 49 3.43 -5.41 0.76
C LEU A 49 3.97 -5.47 -0.68
N ALA A 50 3.92 -6.65 -1.32
CA ALA A 50 4.39 -6.85 -2.69
C ALA A 50 3.38 -6.33 -3.73
N ASP A 51 2.10 -6.36 -3.38
CA ASP A 51 0.98 -5.98 -4.22
C ASP A 51 0.11 -4.92 -3.50
N PRO A 52 0.48 -3.62 -3.51
CA PRO A 52 -0.44 -2.55 -3.10
C PRO A 52 -1.66 -2.43 -4.05
N VAL A 53 -1.74 -3.26 -5.10
CA VAL A 53 -2.88 -3.35 -6.01
C VAL A 53 -3.95 -4.21 -5.36
N ALA A 54 -4.62 -3.65 -4.35
CA ALA A 54 -5.89 -4.14 -3.87
C ALA A 54 -6.98 -3.85 -4.91
N THR A 55 -6.95 -4.55 -6.06
CA THR A 55 -8.08 -4.81 -6.97
C THR A 55 -9.13 -3.68 -7.13
N ALA A 56 -8.72 -2.42 -7.16
CA ALA A 56 -9.61 -1.32 -7.51
C ALA A 56 -9.71 -1.35 -9.03
N GLN A 57 -10.91 -1.45 -9.57
CA GLN A 57 -11.04 -1.23 -11.00
C GLN A 57 -10.57 0.19 -11.31
N PRO A 58 -9.79 0.38 -12.39
CA PRO A 58 -9.23 1.68 -12.70
C PRO A 58 -10.35 2.73 -12.77
N MET A 59 -10.37 3.64 -11.80
CA MET A 59 -11.40 4.66 -11.67
C MET A 59 -10.90 5.95 -12.31
N ARG A 60 -11.76 6.59 -13.12
CA ARG A 60 -11.45 7.91 -13.67
C ARG A 60 -11.89 8.99 -12.69
N TYR A 61 -10.95 9.82 -12.25
CA TYR A 61 -11.20 10.95 -11.39
C TYR A 61 -10.89 12.26 -12.10
N GLN A 62 -11.84 13.20 -12.10
CA GLN A 62 -11.61 14.54 -12.63
C GLN A 62 -11.06 15.44 -11.51
N VAL A 63 -9.85 15.96 -11.71
CA VAL A 63 -9.17 16.87 -10.78
C VAL A 63 -10.02 18.12 -10.55
N GLN A 64 -10.34 18.42 -9.30
CA GLN A 64 -11.08 19.61 -8.92
C GLN A 64 -10.15 20.76 -8.53
N GLN A 65 -10.69 21.97 -8.42
CA GLN A 65 -9.89 23.12 -8.00
C GLN A 65 -9.41 22.91 -6.56
N GLY A 66 -8.08 22.96 -6.35
CA GLY A 66 -7.47 22.72 -5.05
C GLY A 66 -7.06 21.27 -4.78
N ASP A 67 -7.37 20.33 -5.70
CA ASP A 67 -6.81 18.98 -5.62
C ASP A 67 -5.32 18.99 -5.95
N THR A 68 -4.59 18.11 -5.27
CA THR A 68 -3.18 17.84 -5.51
C THR A 68 -3.00 16.34 -5.73
N LEU A 69 -1.92 15.95 -6.42
CA LEU A 69 -1.61 14.54 -6.62
C LEU A 69 -1.53 13.79 -5.28
N PHE A 70 -1.01 14.45 -4.24
CA PHE A 70 -0.92 13.91 -2.88
C PHE A 70 -2.28 13.76 -2.20
N SER A 71 -3.18 14.76 -2.29
CA SER A 71 -4.50 14.67 -1.67
C SER A 71 -5.38 13.62 -2.35
N ILE A 72 -5.29 13.48 -3.67
CA ILE A 72 -5.98 12.44 -4.44
C ILE A 72 -5.44 11.07 -4.06
N ALA A 73 -4.12 10.87 -4.12
CA ALA A 73 -3.48 9.62 -3.76
C ALA A 73 -3.90 9.13 -2.35
N ARG A 74 -3.82 10.03 -1.36
CA ARG A 74 -4.25 9.75 0.01
C ARG A 74 -5.74 9.47 0.14
N ARG A 75 -6.60 10.15 -0.64
CA ARG A 75 -8.06 9.94 -0.63
C ARG A 75 -8.43 8.56 -1.14
N PHE A 76 -7.71 8.06 -2.14
CA PHE A 76 -7.98 6.77 -2.78
C PHE A 76 -7.10 5.63 -2.24
N GLY A 77 -6.24 5.90 -1.26
CA GLY A 77 -5.36 4.88 -0.67
C GLY A 77 -4.28 4.37 -1.62
N VAL A 78 -3.93 5.14 -2.66
CA VAL A 78 -2.86 4.81 -3.61
C VAL A 78 -1.63 5.67 -3.34
N SER A 79 -0.45 5.17 -3.70
CA SER A 79 0.78 5.95 -3.62
C SER A 79 0.86 6.99 -4.74
N VAL A 80 1.44 8.15 -4.46
CA VAL A 80 1.64 9.22 -5.47
C VAL A 80 2.44 8.70 -6.66
N ASP A 81 3.45 7.87 -6.41
CA ASP A 81 4.27 7.27 -7.46
C ASP A 81 3.47 6.35 -8.37
N VAL A 82 2.60 5.53 -7.79
CA VAL A 82 1.67 4.64 -8.52
C VAL A 82 0.68 5.45 -9.34
N LEU A 83 0.09 6.51 -8.76
CA LEU A 83 -0.82 7.40 -9.46
C LEU A 83 -0.13 8.12 -10.63
N ARG A 84 1.12 8.54 -10.42
CA ARG A 84 1.96 9.18 -11.44
C ARG A 84 2.28 8.23 -12.59
N ALA A 85 2.73 7.02 -12.26
CA ALA A 85 3.05 5.97 -13.23
C ALA A 85 1.82 5.55 -14.03
N ALA A 86 0.66 5.40 -13.39
CA ALA A 86 -0.61 5.07 -14.03
C ALA A 86 -1.07 6.14 -15.04
N ASN A 87 -0.68 7.40 -14.83
CA ASN A 87 -1.08 8.54 -15.69
C ASN A 87 0.04 9.07 -16.58
N GLY A 88 1.23 8.45 -16.59
CA GLY A 88 2.37 8.91 -17.37
C GLY A 88 2.85 10.32 -17.01
N LEU A 89 2.63 10.76 -15.77
CA LEU A 89 3.01 12.09 -15.32
C LEU A 89 4.52 12.11 -14.99
N THR A 90 5.24 13.15 -15.38
CA THR A 90 6.66 13.33 -14.99
C THR A 90 6.80 14.01 -13.64
N ASP A 91 5.83 14.84 -13.27
CA ASP A 91 5.84 15.69 -12.09
C ASP A 91 4.54 15.58 -11.30
N ASN A 92 4.50 16.20 -10.12
CA ASN A 92 3.31 16.24 -9.26
C ASN A 92 2.30 17.31 -9.68
N THR A 93 2.53 17.97 -10.82
CA THR A 93 1.70 19.05 -11.33
C THR A 93 0.50 18.46 -12.08
N ILE A 94 -0.70 18.80 -11.62
CA ILE A 94 -1.97 18.42 -12.24
C ILE A 94 -2.81 19.66 -12.50
N ALA A 95 -3.55 19.66 -13.60
CA ALA A 95 -4.43 20.76 -13.97
C ALA A 95 -5.87 20.49 -13.50
N THR A 96 -6.57 21.54 -13.06
CA THR A 96 -8.01 21.44 -12.78
C THR A 96 -8.76 21.02 -14.04
N GLY A 97 -9.65 20.03 -13.92
CA GLY A 97 -10.39 19.43 -15.03
C GLY A 97 -9.68 18.26 -15.72
N GLN A 98 -8.43 17.97 -15.35
CA GLN A 98 -7.68 16.82 -15.87
C GLN A 98 -8.28 15.51 -15.39
N GLU A 99 -8.42 14.52 -16.28
CA GLU A 99 -8.78 13.16 -15.90
C GLU A 99 -7.54 12.38 -15.46
N LEU A 100 -7.60 11.82 -14.26
CA LEU A 100 -6.61 10.90 -13.71
C LEU A 100 -7.19 9.50 -13.60
N LEU A 101 -6.43 8.52 -14.04
CA LEU A 101 -6.62 7.11 -13.82
C LEU A 101 -6.13 6.75 -12.42
N ILE A 102 -7.04 6.38 -11.53
CA ILE A 102 -6.71 5.82 -10.22
C ILE A 102 -6.69 4.30 -10.38
N PRO A 103 -5.54 3.62 -10.23
CA PRO A 103 -5.42 2.17 -10.36
C PRO A 103 -5.97 1.40 -9.15
#